data_AF-A0A9N8Q9D4-F1
#
_entry.id   AF-A0A9N8Q9D4-F1
#
_cell.length_a   1.000
_cell.length_b   1.000
_cell.length_c   1.000
_cell.angle_alpha   90.00
_cell.angle_beta   90.00
_cell.angle_gamma   90.00
#
_symmetry.space_group_name_H-M   'P 1'
#
loop_
_entity.id
_entity.type
_entity.pdbx_description
1 polymer ?
#
loop_
_entity_poly.entity_id
_entity_poly.type
_entity_poly.pdbx_seq_one_letter_code
_entity_poly.pdbx_strand_id
1 'polypeptide(L)'
;MSTARITLYYDIVSPWTRVAFDVLRRYEKPWKIQLDFKPINLGYVMGTAGNKPPISVPNKGAWMWGDMLRSSQFYGVTLSQPSNFPINTQPPQLFLRHLCDHPSESTRSKYVPAIEALFAAVWTDNVALKTAADIQGVVGGLWGKEEQDGLKTLIEESGTKEMKDRLKKESQELVNEGGAFGMPWMVVEKDGQTSNWFGSDRFEQMASFLGVQWKGPFPDGRRREIHL
;
A
#
# COMPACT_ATOMS: atom_id res chain seq x y z
N MET A 1 9.15 -6.21 -27.12
CA MET A 1 8.77 -6.63 -25.77
C MET A 1 8.00 -5.48 -25.16
N SER A 2 6.81 -5.76 -24.62
CA SER A 2 6.00 -4.74 -23.96
C SER A 2 6.65 -4.33 -22.63
N THR A 3 6.57 -3.06 -22.25
CA THR A 3 6.89 -2.64 -20.88
C THR A 3 6.04 -3.45 -19.90
N ALA A 4 6.69 -4.15 -18.97
CA ALA A 4 5.96 -4.93 -17.97
C ALA A 4 5.24 -4.00 -16.99
N ARG A 5 4.05 -4.39 -16.57
CA ARG A 5 3.24 -3.64 -15.59
C ARG A 5 3.16 -4.42 -14.30
N ILE A 6 3.33 -3.73 -13.17
CA ILE A 6 3.09 -4.27 -11.84
C ILE A 6 1.97 -3.45 -11.21
N THR A 7 0.86 -4.09 -10.88
CA THR A 7 -0.19 -3.49 -10.05
C THR A 7 -0.02 -3.97 -8.62
N LEU A 8 0.32 -3.07 -7.70
CA LEU A 8 0.31 -3.32 -6.26
C LEU A 8 -1.05 -2.96 -5.68
N TYR A 9 -1.82 -3.98 -5.31
CA TYR A 9 -3.01 -3.81 -4.47
C TYR A 9 -2.58 -3.71 -3.00
N TYR A 10 -3.12 -2.72 -2.31
CA TYR A 10 -2.55 -2.31 -1.02
C TYR A 10 -3.61 -1.83 -0.03
N ASP A 11 -3.32 -2.04 1.25
CA ASP A 11 -3.95 -1.37 2.39
C ASP A 11 -2.85 -0.87 3.33
N ILE A 12 -2.97 0.38 3.78
CA ILE A 12 -1.96 1.00 4.65
C ILE A 12 -1.88 0.34 6.04
N VAL A 13 -2.89 -0.44 6.43
CA VAL A 13 -2.87 -1.26 7.67
C VAL A 13 -1.89 -2.43 7.61
N SER A 14 -1.35 -2.77 6.44
CA SER A 14 -0.44 -3.91 6.30
C SER A 14 1.02 -3.46 6.35
N PRO A 15 1.83 -3.96 7.30
CA PRO A 15 3.25 -3.62 7.38
C PRO A 15 4.01 -4.18 6.16
N TRP A 16 3.60 -5.34 5.67
CA TRP A 16 4.18 -5.98 4.48
C TRP A 16 3.90 -5.19 3.21
N THR A 17 2.75 -4.51 3.17
CA THR A 17 2.42 -3.63 2.07
C THR A 17 3.31 -2.39 2.05
N ARG A 18 3.66 -1.82 3.22
CA ARG A 18 4.67 -0.75 3.30
C ARG A 18 6.01 -1.20 2.71
N VAL A 19 6.47 -2.41 3.04
CA VAL A 19 7.69 -2.99 2.46
C VAL A 19 7.58 -3.08 0.94
N ALA A 20 6.50 -3.67 0.41
CA ALA A 20 6.32 -3.85 -1.03
C ALA A 20 6.24 -2.53 -1.79
N PHE A 21 5.53 -1.54 -1.24
CA PHE A 21 5.45 -0.21 -1.80
C PHE A 21 6.85 0.42 -1.96
N ASP A 22 7.65 0.42 -0.90
CA ASP A 22 9.00 1.00 -0.93
C ASP A 22 9.95 0.26 -1.88
N VAL A 23 9.94 -1.07 -1.85
CA VAL A 23 10.81 -1.89 -2.70
C VAL A 23 10.45 -1.72 -4.18
N LEU A 24 9.18 -1.83 -4.55
CA LEU A 24 8.77 -1.71 -5.96
C LEU A 24 9.11 -0.34 -6.53
N ARG A 25 8.96 0.75 -5.76
CA ARG A 25 9.36 2.09 -6.19
C ARG A 25 10.86 2.23 -6.45
N ARG A 26 11.70 1.58 -5.65
CA ARG A 26 13.16 1.54 -5.91
C ARG A 26 13.47 0.83 -7.22
N TYR A 27 12.61 -0.11 -7.62
CA TYR A 27 12.80 -0.99 -8.77
C TYR A 27 12.09 -0.55 -10.05
N GLU A 28 11.24 0.48 -10.00
CA GLU A 28 10.53 1.03 -11.17
C GLU A 28 11.50 1.32 -12.33
N LYS A 29 12.54 2.12 -12.09
CA LYS A 29 13.56 2.45 -13.09
C LYS A 29 14.51 1.27 -13.40
N PRO A 30 15.10 0.57 -12.41
CA PRO A 30 15.99 -0.57 -12.67
C PRO A 30 15.37 -1.69 -13.49
N TRP A 31 14.10 -2.01 -13.26
CA TRP A 31 13.39 -3.06 -14.01
C TRP A 31 12.67 -2.55 -15.26
N LYS A 32 12.63 -1.22 -15.47
CA LYS A 32 11.91 -0.57 -16.58
C LYS A 32 10.44 -1.02 -16.64
N ILE A 33 9.78 -0.98 -15.49
CA ILE A 33 8.38 -1.38 -15.33
C ILE A 33 7.46 -0.16 -15.23
N GLN A 34 6.20 -0.33 -15.59
CA GLN A 34 5.13 0.54 -15.14
C GLN A 34 4.65 0.03 -13.77
N LEU A 35 4.54 0.92 -12.79
CA LEU A 35 4.08 0.59 -11.45
C LEU A 35 2.77 1.34 -11.15
N ASP A 36 1.70 0.58 -10.91
CA ASP A 36 0.39 1.10 -10.54
C ASP A 36 0.05 0.71 -9.10
N PHE A 37 -0.56 1.62 -8.35
CA PHE A 37 -1.02 1.37 -6.99
C PHE A 37 -2.56 1.37 -6.94
N LYS A 38 -3.15 0.34 -6.36
CA LYS A 38 -4.61 0.22 -6.22
C LYS A 38 -5.01 0.07 -4.75
N PRO A 39 -5.72 1.05 -4.18
CA PRO A 39 -6.13 0.99 -2.77
C PRO A 39 -7.30 0.03 -2.63
N ILE A 40 -7.20 -0.88 -1.67
CA ILE A 40 -8.19 -1.91 -1.36
C ILE A 40 -8.40 -1.94 0.15
N ASN A 41 -9.56 -2.38 0.64
CA ASN A 41 -9.73 -2.58 2.08
C ASN A 41 -9.40 -4.03 2.47
N LEU A 42 -8.38 -4.22 3.31
CA LEU A 42 -7.94 -5.54 3.76
C LEU A 42 -9.03 -6.26 4.57
N GLY A 43 -9.85 -5.53 5.31
CA GLY A 43 -10.98 -6.11 6.05
C GLY A 43 -12.00 -6.78 5.12
N TYR A 44 -12.34 -6.13 4.00
CA TYR A 44 -13.21 -6.73 2.98
C TYR A 44 -12.55 -7.92 2.30
N VAL A 45 -11.26 -7.85 1.97
CA VAL A 45 -10.50 -8.96 1.37
C VAL A 45 -10.51 -10.18 2.30
N MET A 46 -10.16 -10.00 3.59
CA MET A 46 -10.14 -11.09 4.56
C MET A 46 -11.54 -11.69 4.77
N GLY A 47 -12.56 -10.84 4.88
CA GLY A 47 -13.95 -11.28 5.03
C GLY A 47 -14.45 -12.10 3.84
N THR A 48 -14.15 -11.66 2.61
CA THR A 48 -14.57 -12.37 1.39
C THR A 48 -13.76 -13.64 1.16
N ALA A 49 -12.46 -13.65 1.46
CA ALA A 49 -11.62 -14.85 1.33
C ALA A 49 -11.83 -15.87 2.47
N GLY A 50 -12.61 -15.54 3.51
CA GLY A 50 -12.72 -16.35 4.72
C GLY A 50 -11.43 -16.43 5.53
N ASN A 51 -10.48 -15.51 5.28
CA ASN A 51 -9.19 -15.47 5.98
C ASN A 51 -9.30 -14.73 7.31
N LYS A 52 -8.38 -15.03 8.24
CA LYS A 52 -8.28 -14.35 9.54
C LYS A 52 -6.95 -13.61 9.66
N PRO A 53 -6.91 -12.47 10.37
CA PRO A 53 -5.66 -11.76 10.64
C PRO A 53 -4.62 -12.67 11.30
N PRO A 54 -3.33 -12.67 10.88
CA PRO A 54 -2.29 -13.48 11.52
C PRO A 54 -2.16 -13.24 13.02
N ILE A 55 -2.36 -11.99 13.47
CA ILE A 55 -2.31 -11.58 14.88
C ILE A 55 -3.35 -12.30 15.76
N SER A 56 -4.43 -12.83 15.16
CA SER A 56 -5.44 -13.61 15.91
C SER A 56 -4.91 -14.96 16.41
N VAL A 57 -3.77 -15.43 15.89
CA VAL A 57 -3.07 -16.62 16.38
C VAL A 57 -1.88 -16.14 17.24
N PRO A 58 -1.89 -16.36 18.58
CA PRO A 58 -0.91 -15.76 19.49
C PRO A 58 0.56 -15.97 19.08
N ASN A 59 0.93 -17.19 18.69
CA ASN A 59 2.29 -17.52 18.26
C ASN A 59 2.70 -16.78 16.97
N LYS A 60 1.77 -16.63 16.02
CA LYS A 60 2.04 -15.87 14.78
C LYS A 60 2.16 -14.38 15.08
N GLY A 61 1.31 -13.84 15.97
CA GLY A 61 1.38 -12.44 16.37
C GLY A 61 2.69 -12.09 17.08
N ALA A 62 3.12 -12.91 18.05
CA ALA A 62 4.39 -12.72 18.74
C ALA A 62 5.59 -12.81 17.79
N TRP A 63 5.58 -13.77 16.85
CA TRP A 63 6.61 -13.89 15.83
C TRP A 63 6.66 -12.69 14.87
N MET A 64 5.48 -12.19 14.47
CA MET A 64 5.33 -11.09 13.50
C MET A 64 6.05 -9.82 13.96
N TRP A 65 6.04 -9.50 15.25
CA TRP A 65 6.72 -8.30 15.76
C TRP A 65 8.24 -8.37 15.60
N GLY A 66 8.85 -9.53 15.89
CA GLY A 66 10.26 -9.75 15.63
C GLY A 66 10.60 -9.74 14.14
N ASP A 67 9.67 -10.20 13.30
CA ASP A 67 9.83 -10.20 11.85
C ASP A 67 9.72 -8.79 11.23
N MET A 68 8.83 -7.96 11.76
CA MET A 68 8.75 -6.55 11.37
C MET A 68 10.05 -5.81 11.69
N LEU A 69 10.67 -6.06 12.85
CA LEU A 69 11.96 -5.47 13.21
C LEU A 69 13.07 -5.86 12.22
N ARG A 70 13.20 -7.16 11.93
CA ARG A 70 14.19 -7.64 10.95
C ARG A 70 13.93 -7.09 9.56
N SER A 71 12.66 -7.07 9.15
CA SER A 71 12.24 -6.54 7.86
C SER A 71 12.50 -5.05 7.74
N SER A 72 12.27 -4.28 8.82
CA SER A 72 12.62 -2.88 8.89
C SER A 72 14.09 -2.65 8.58
N GLN A 73 14.99 -3.39 9.25
CA GLN A 73 16.43 -3.30 9.02
C GLN A 73 16.85 -3.76 7.62
N PHE A 74 16.28 -4.87 7.14
CA PHE A 74 16.63 -5.45 5.85
C PHE A 74 16.17 -4.59 4.67
N TYR A 75 14.93 -4.09 4.72
CA TYR A 75 14.33 -3.28 3.67
C TYR A 75 14.55 -1.77 3.85
N GLY A 76 15.09 -1.31 4.99
CA GLY A 76 15.27 0.12 5.29
C GLY A 76 13.95 0.89 5.28
N VAL A 77 12.94 0.34 5.96
CA VAL A 77 11.63 0.97 6.16
C VAL A 77 11.25 0.90 7.63
N THR A 78 10.69 1.97 8.20
CA THR A 78 10.23 1.94 9.59
C THR A 78 8.88 1.23 9.69
N LEU A 79 8.80 0.21 10.55
CA LEU A 79 7.60 -0.57 10.86
C LEU A 79 7.42 -0.62 12.38
N SER A 80 7.30 0.55 13.00
CA SER A 80 6.99 0.69 14.42
C SER A 80 5.55 0.25 14.67
N GLN A 81 5.34 -0.64 15.63
CA GLN A 81 4.01 -1.13 15.96
C GLN A 81 3.10 0.03 16.42
N PRO A 82 1.96 0.27 15.74
CA PRO A 82 0.99 1.26 16.20
C PRO A 82 0.37 0.84 17.54
N SER A 83 0.12 1.81 18.42
CA SER A 83 -0.41 1.52 19.78
C SER A 83 -1.79 0.87 19.77
N ASN A 84 -2.59 1.10 18.73
CA ASN A 84 -3.94 0.56 18.55
C ASN A 84 -4.05 -0.39 17.36
N PHE A 85 -3.02 -1.21 17.11
CA PHE A 85 -3.03 -2.15 15.99
C PHE A 85 -3.98 -3.35 16.24
N PRO A 86 -4.81 -3.75 15.26
CA PRO A 86 -4.97 -3.17 13.92
C PRO A 86 -5.80 -1.88 13.91
N ILE A 87 -5.38 -0.91 13.10
CA ILE A 87 -6.11 0.36 12.93
C ILE A 87 -7.22 0.23 11.89
N ASN A 88 -8.31 0.99 12.06
CA ASN A 88 -9.35 1.11 11.04
C ASN A 88 -8.87 2.04 9.92
N THR A 89 -8.59 1.48 8.74
CA THR A 89 -8.13 2.23 7.56
C THR A 89 -9.24 2.59 6.58
N GLN A 90 -10.52 2.37 6.90
CA GLN A 90 -11.61 2.71 6.00
C GLN A 90 -11.58 4.20 5.57
N PRO A 91 -11.44 5.19 6.47
CA PRO A 91 -11.35 6.60 6.05
C PRO A 91 -10.16 6.90 5.12
N PRO A 92 -8.89 6.56 5.45
CA PRO A 92 -7.77 6.84 4.55
C PRO A 92 -7.81 6.03 3.26
N GLN A 93 -8.32 4.79 3.26
CA GLN A 93 -8.46 4.01 2.02
C GLN A 93 -9.52 4.57 1.08
N LEU A 94 -10.60 5.14 1.60
CA LEU A 94 -11.58 5.87 0.79
C LEU A 94 -10.97 7.12 0.18
N PHE A 95 -10.25 7.91 0.97
CA PHE A 95 -9.54 9.09 0.50
C PHE A 95 -8.56 8.73 -0.63
N LEU A 96 -7.71 7.73 -0.40
CA LEU A 96 -6.77 7.23 -1.40
C LEU A 96 -7.48 6.67 -2.63
N ARG A 97 -8.63 6.03 -2.46
CA ARG A 97 -9.43 5.54 -3.57
C ARG A 97 -9.97 6.68 -4.43
N HIS A 98 -10.52 7.72 -3.83
CA HIS A 98 -11.02 8.90 -4.56
C HIS A 98 -9.88 9.66 -5.25
N LEU A 99 -8.71 9.74 -4.61
CA LEU A 99 -7.53 10.42 -5.14
C LEU A 99 -6.88 9.67 -6.32
N CYS A 100 -6.90 8.32 -6.31
CA CYS A 100 -6.20 7.46 -7.26
C CYS A 100 -6.57 7.71 -8.74
N ASP A 101 -7.86 7.88 -9.04
CA ASP A 101 -8.38 8.12 -10.39
C ASP A 101 -9.05 9.50 -10.53
N HIS A 102 -8.69 10.44 -9.64
CA HIS A 102 -9.22 11.79 -9.66
C HIS A 102 -9.01 12.44 -11.04
N PRO A 103 -10.02 13.14 -11.62
CA PRO A 103 -9.95 13.64 -13.00
C PRO A 103 -8.90 14.74 -13.19
N SER A 104 -8.69 15.59 -12.18
CA SER A 104 -7.63 16.61 -12.21
C SER A 104 -6.25 15.98 -12.00
N GLU A 105 -5.35 16.16 -12.98
CA GLU A 105 -3.94 15.72 -12.88
C GLU A 105 -3.18 16.39 -11.74
N SER A 106 -3.43 17.68 -11.47
CA SER A 106 -2.77 18.39 -10.36
C SER A 106 -3.16 17.84 -8.98
N THR A 107 -4.36 17.28 -8.86
CA THR A 107 -4.81 16.56 -7.66
C THR A 107 -4.27 15.14 -7.67
N ARG A 108 -4.46 14.39 -8.77
CA ARG A 108 -4.04 12.99 -8.91
C ARG A 108 -2.53 12.79 -8.71
N SER A 109 -1.70 13.72 -9.14
CA SER A 109 -0.24 13.67 -8.91
C SER A 109 0.16 13.64 -7.43
N LYS A 110 -0.72 14.07 -6.51
CA LYS A 110 -0.52 13.99 -5.06
C LYS A 110 -0.78 12.58 -4.49
N TYR A 111 -1.26 11.64 -5.30
CA TYR A 111 -1.64 10.29 -4.87
C TYR A 111 -0.49 9.50 -4.24
N VAL A 112 0.62 9.33 -4.95
CA VAL A 112 1.78 8.57 -4.44
C VAL A 112 2.39 9.24 -3.20
N PRO A 113 2.60 10.58 -3.17
CA PRO A 113 3.00 11.27 -1.94
C PRO A 113 2.02 11.09 -0.77
N ALA A 114 0.71 11.03 -1.01
CA ALA A 114 -0.28 10.78 0.03
C ALA A 114 -0.18 9.35 0.60
N ILE A 115 0.08 8.35 -0.25
CA ILE A 115 0.37 6.97 0.21
C ILE A 115 1.58 6.97 1.15
N GLU A 116 2.66 7.65 0.75
CA GLU A 116 3.88 7.77 1.55
C GLU A 116 3.63 8.40 2.92
N ALA A 117 2.92 9.54 2.95
CA ALA A 117 2.59 10.27 4.17
C ALA A 117 1.71 9.44 5.11
N LEU A 118 0.69 8.75 4.57
CA LEU A 118 -0.21 7.92 5.37
C LEU A 118 0.48 6.67 5.91
N PHE A 119 1.40 6.05 5.16
CA PHE A 119 2.23 4.97 5.71
C PHE A 119 3.16 5.47 6.83
N ALA A 120 3.78 6.64 6.67
CA ALA A 120 4.63 7.22 7.70
C ALA A 120 3.82 7.52 8.98
N ALA A 121 2.65 8.15 8.82
CA ALA A 121 1.73 8.41 9.91
C ALA A 121 1.40 7.14 10.73
N VAL A 122 1.13 6.01 10.06
CA VAL A 122 0.80 4.75 10.74
C VAL A 122 2.03 4.07 11.35
N TRP A 123 3.06 3.84 10.54
CA TRP A 123 4.15 2.91 10.87
C TRP A 123 5.42 3.57 11.40
N THR A 124 5.48 4.90 11.37
CA THR A 124 6.61 5.69 11.88
C THR A 124 6.16 6.58 13.03
N ASP A 125 5.10 7.35 12.81
CA ASP A 125 4.73 8.45 13.71
C ASP A 125 3.63 8.07 14.73
N ASN A 126 3.04 6.87 14.61
CA ASN A 126 1.95 6.37 15.45
C ASN A 126 0.75 7.35 15.55
N VAL A 127 0.40 7.97 14.42
CA VAL A 127 -0.72 8.92 14.28
C VAL A 127 -2.02 8.17 14.00
N ALA A 128 -3.08 8.57 14.70
CA ALA A 128 -4.43 8.03 14.46
C ALA A 128 -5.01 8.60 13.16
N LEU A 129 -5.67 7.76 12.36
CA LEU A 129 -6.30 8.12 11.07
C LEU A 129 -7.81 7.84 11.07
N LYS A 130 -8.52 8.36 12.07
CA LYS A 130 -9.94 8.03 12.31
C LYS A 130 -10.90 9.03 11.68
N THR A 131 -10.47 10.28 11.55
CA THR A 131 -11.33 11.40 11.16
C THR A 131 -10.85 12.08 9.88
N ALA A 132 -11.73 12.88 9.26
CA ALA A 132 -11.36 13.74 8.14
C ALA A 132 -10.24 14.72 8.53
N ALA A 133 -10.27 15.24 9.75
CA ALA A 133 -9.25 16.15 10.28
C ALA A 133 -7.89 15.44 10.43
N ASP A 134 -7.88 14.17 10.84
CA ASP A 134 -6.63 13.38 10.93
C ASP A 134 -6.00 13.22 9.55
N ILE A 135 -6.79 12.84 8.55
CA ILE A 135 -6.32 12.70 7.16
C ILE A 135 -5.79 14.04 6.66
N GLN A 136 -6.56 15.12 6.81
CA GLN A 136 -6.14 16.46 6.41
C GLN A 136 -4.84 16.90 7.11
N GLY A 137 -4.67 16.58 8.39
CA GLY A 137 -3.45 16.89 9.13
C GLY A 137 -2.21 16.19 8.58
N VAL A 138 -2.36 14.95 8.11
CA VAL A 138 -1.25 14.16 7.55
C VAL A 138 -0.92 14.55 6.12
N VAL A 139 -1.92 14.73 5.26
CA VAL A 139 -1.70 14.97 3.83
C VAL A 139 -1.72 16.45 3.45
N GLY A 140 -2.16 17.34 4.34
CA GLY A 140 -2.41 18.75 4.05
C GLY A 140 -1.20 19.52 3.53
N GLY A 141 0.01 19.14 3.95
CA GLY A 141 1.27 19.72 3.46
C GLY A 141 1.56 19.42 1.98
N LEU A 142 0.87 18.46 1.37
CA LEU A 142 0.95 18.18 -0.07
C LEU A 142 0.10 19.16 -0.91
N TRP A 143 -0.80 19.92 -0.28
CA TRP A 143 -1.64 20.93 -0.91
C TRP A 143 -1.14 22.34 -0.58
N GLY A 144 -1.11 23.21 -1.59
CA GLY A 144 -0.85 24.64 -1.39
C GLY A 144 -1.91 25.28 -0.50
N LYS A 145 -1.61 26.47 0.05
CA LYS A 145 -2.55 27.21 0.92
C LYS A 145 -3.91 27.46 0.25
N GLU A 146 -3.89 27.75 -1.05
CA GLU A 146 -5.10 28.03 -1.85
C GLU A 146 -5.86 26.76 -2.26
N GLU A 147 -5.24 25.58 -2.15
CA GLU A 147 -5.86 24.30 -2.52
C GLU A 147 -6.52 23.59 -1.32
N GLN A 148 -6.47 24.17 -0.11
CA GLN A 148 -6.93 23.54 1.13
C GLN A 148 -8.43 23.26 1.14
N ASP A 149 -9.25 24.16 0.58
CA ASP A 149 -10.70 23.93 0.46
C ASP A 149 -10.98 22.75 -0.48
N GLY A 150 -10.22 22.63 -1.58
CA GLY A 150 -10.31 21.50 -2.50
C GLY A 150 -9.92 20.18 -1.84
N LEU A 151 -8.89 20.16 -0.97
CA LEU A 151 -8.56 18.99 -0.16
C LEU A 151 -9.70 18.61 0.79
N LYS A 152 -10.30 19.59 1.46
CA LYS A 152 -11.43 19.35 2.36
C LYS A 152 -12.61 18.71 1.62
N THR A 153 -13.00 19.29 0.49
CA THR A 153 -14.06 18.72 -0.37
C THR A 153 -13.72 17.30 -0.83
N LEU A 154 -12.47 17.05 -1.26
CA LEU A 154 -12.01 15.72 -1.66
C LEU A 154 -12.18 14.69 -0.52
N ILE A 155 -11.80 15.05 0.72
CA ILE A 155 -11.96 14.16 1.88
C ILE A 155 -13.44 13.90 2.17
N GLU A 156 -14.29 14.93 2.13
CA GLU A 156 -15.73 14.81 2.34
C GLU A 156 -16.39 13.89 1.30
N GLU A 157 -16.10 14.09 0.02
CA GLU A 157 -16.61 13.29 -1.11
C GLU A 157 -16.16 11.83 -1.04
N SER A 158 -14.95 11.57 -0.52
CA SER A 158 -14.47 10.20 -0.33
C SER A 158 -15.32 9.40 0.66
N GLY A 159 -16.04 10.07 1.57
CA GLY A 159 -16.88 9.46 2.59
C GLY A 159 -18.27 9.00 2.10
N THR A 160 -18.62 9.28 0.85
CA THR A 160 -19.92 8.97 0.24
C THR A 160 -20.22 7.46 0.22
N LYS A 161 -21.50 7.12 0.13
CA LYS A 161 -21.94 5.72 0.09
C LYS A 161 -21.43 5.04 -1.20
N GLU A 162 -21.45 5.77 -2.30
CA GLU A 162 -20.99 5.36 -3.62
C GLU A 162 -19.50 4.96 -3.57
N MET A 163 -18.66 5.78 -2.91
CA MET A 163 -17.24 5.46 -2.79
C MET A 163 -16.98 4.25 -1.89
N LYS A 164 -17.77 4.10 -0.81
CA LYS A 164 -17.72 2.91 0.07
C LYS A 164 -18.10 1.64 -0.66
N ASP A 165 -19.19 1.66 -1.41
CA ASP A 165 -19.67 0.53 -2.18
C ASP A 165 -18.67 0.16 -3.29
N ARG A 166 -18.07 1.17 -3.94
CA ARG A 166 -17.01 0.97 -4.94
C ARG A 166 -15.78 0.30 -4.35
N LEU A 167 -15.22 0.83 -3.25
CA LEU A 167 -14.05 0.24 -2.59
C LEU A 167 -14.34 -1.19 -2.12
N LYS A 168 -15.55 -1.43 -1.59
CA LYS A 168 -16.00 -2.77 -1.20
C LYS A 168 -16.04 -3.71 -2.39
N LYS A 169 -16.72 -3.32 -3.47
CA LYS A 169 -16.84 -4.12 -4.69
C LYS A 169 -15.48 -4.50 -5.26
N GLU A 170 -14.59 -3.52 -5.46
CA GLU A 170 -13.25 -3.76 -5.99
C GLU A 170 -12.41 -4.67 -5.07
N SER A 171 -12.58 -4.55 -3.75
CA SER A 171 -11.94 -5.46 -2.78
C SER A 171 -12.44 -6.91 -2.91
N GLN A 172 -13.73 -7.09 -3.18
CA GLN A 172 -14.35 -8.41 -3.34
C GLN A 172 -14.00 -9.05 -4.68
N GLU A 173 -13.97 -8.26 -5.76
CA GLU A 173 -13.56 -8.70 -7.11
C GLU A 173 -12.10 -9.19 -7.09
N LEU A 174 -11.21 -8.50 -6.37
CA LEU A 174 -9.81 -8.93 -6.23
C LEU A 174 -9.69 -10.34 -5.58
N VAL A 175 -10.62 -10.70 -4.69
CA VAL A 175 -10.68 -12.05 -4.11
C VAL A 175 -11.29 -13.03 -5.09
N ASN A 176 -12.48 -12.73 -5.60
CA ASN A 176 -13.29 -13.66 -6.38
C ASN A 176 -12.67 -13.99 -7.74
N GLU A 177 -12.02 -13.01 -8.37
CA GLU A 177 -11.42 -13.14 -9.70
C GLU A 177 -9.89 -13.24 -9.62
N GLY A 178 -9.28 -12.47 -8.72
CA GLY A 178 -7.83 -12.42 -8.57
C GLY A 178 -7.24 -13.48 -7.65
N GLY A 179 -8.05 -14.11 -6.79
CA GLY A 179 -7.61 -15.11 -5.81
C GLY A 179 -6.88 -14.52 -4.60
N ALA A 180 -6.95 -13.20 -4.39
CA ALA A 180 -6.30 -12.57 -3.24
C ALA A 180 -6.92 -13.03 -1.92
N PHE A 181 -6.08 -13.19 -0.90
CA PHE A 181 -6.51 -13.61 0.44
C PHE A 181 -5.89 -12.73 1.54
N GLY A 182 -5.08 -11.75 1.18
CA GLY A 182 -4.38 -10.85 2.10
C GLY A 182 -3.59 -9.80 1.33
N MET A 183 -2.86 -8.96 2.05
CA MET A 183 -2.06 -7.87 1.47
C MET A 183 -0.59 -7.93 1.90
N PRO A 184 0.36 -7.50 1.02
CA PRO A 184 0.13 -6.98 -0.33
C PRO A 184 -0.21 -8.08 -1.33
N TRP A 185 -0.92 -7.70 -2.39
CA TRP A 185 -1.17 -8.54 -3.56
C TRP A 185 -0.66 -7.82 -4.81
N MET A 186 0.14 -8.51 -5.61
CA MET A 186 0.78 -7.95 -6.79
C MET A 186 0.36 -8.75 -8.02
N VAL A 187 -0.08 -8.04 -9.05
CA VAL A 187 -0.34 -8.60 -10.38
C VAL A 187 0.75 -8.10 -11.31
N VAL A 188 1.49 -9.00 -11.96
CA VAL A 188 2.53 -8.64 -12.94
C VAL A 188 2.12 -9.12 -14.32
N GLU A 189 2.13 -8.20 -15.27
CA GLU A 189 1.79 -8.43 -16.65
C GLU A 189 3.02 -8.20 -17.53
N LYS A 190 3.41 -9.18 -18.35
CA LYS A 190 4.52 -9.06 -19.30
C LYS A 190 4.28 -9.95 -20.51
N ASP A 191 4.38 -9.38 -21.72
CA ASP A 191 4.33 -10.10 -23.00
C ASP A 191 3.10 -11.05 -23.10
N GLY A 192 1.92 -10.57 -22.67
CA GLY A 192 0.66 -11.31 -22.71
C GLY A 192 0.47 -12.36 -21.59
N GLN A 193 1.44 -12.48 -20.68
CA GLN A 193 1.33 -13.33 -19.49
C GLN A 193 0.99 -12.50 -18.27
N THR A 194 0.14 -13.05 -17.41
CA THR A 194 -0.23 -12.46 -16.12
C THR A 194 0.08 -13.46 -15.02
N SER A 195 0.69 -12.98 -13.94
CA SER A 195 0.93 -13.79 -12.74
C SER A 195 0.73 -12.95 -11.48
N ASN A 196 0.42 -13.62 -10.38
CA ASN A 196 0.04 -13.00 -9.12
C ASN A 196 0.98 -13.43 -8.00
N TRP A 197 1.33 -12.50 -7.10
CA TRP A 197 2.16 -12.76 -5.93
C TRP A 197 1.56 -12.13 -4.68
N PHE A 198 1.64 -12.88 -3.58
CA PHE A 198 1.27 -12.42 -2.24
C PHE A 198 2.53 -12.21 -1.39
N GLY A 199 2.53 -11.14 -0.60
CA GLY A 199 3.58 -10.85 0.37
C GLY A 199 4.70 -9.95 -0.16
N SER A 200 5.60 -9.55 0.73
CA SER A 200 6.74 -8.68 0.44
C SER A 200 8.07 -9.43 0.37
N ASP A 201 8.02 -10.70 0.00
CA ASP A 201 9.12 -11.67 0.06
C ASP A 201 9.20 -12.51 -1.24
N ARG A 202 8.65 -11.98 -2.34
CA ARG A 202 8.60 -12.63 -3.66
C ARG A 202 9.32 -11.85 -4.77
N PHE A 203 10.01 -10.75 -4.45
CA PHE A 203 10.63 -9.88 -5.45
C PHE A 203 11.64 -10.59 -6.36
N GLU A 204 12.41 -11.54 -5.83
CA GLU A 204 13.36 -12.32 -6.65
C GLU A 204 12.65 -13.25 -7.64
N GLN A 205 11.53 -13.86 -7.24
CA GLN A 205 10.70 -14.66 -8.14
C GLN A 205 10.04 -13.79 -9.21
N MET A 206 9.56 -12.60 -8.82
CA MET A 206 9.04 -11.61 -9.76
C MET A 206 10.12 -11.16 -10.75
N ALA A 207 11.36 -10.91 -10.29
CA ALA A 207 12.49 -10.57 -11.14
C ALA A 207 12.78 -11.69 -12.16
N SER A 208 12.75 -12.95 -11.71
CA SER A 208 12.89 -14.13 -12.58
C SER A 208 11.80 -14.18 -13.65
N PHE A 209 10.53 -13.97 -13.29
CA PHE A 209 9.42 -13.91 -14.25
C PHE A 209 9.60 -12.78 -15.26
N LEU A 210 10.07 -11.63 -14.80
CA LEU A 210 10.37 -10.47 -15.62
C LEU A 210 11.67 -10.61 -16.44
N GLY A 211 12.46 -11.67 -16.25
CA GLY A 211 13.76 -11.85 -16.92
C GLY A 211 14.76 -10.74 -16.60
N VAL A 212 14.70 -10.18 -15.38
CA VAL A 212 15.58 -9.12 -14.88
C VAL A 212 16.30 -9.57 -13.61
N GLN A 213 17.39 -8.89 -13.26
CA GLN A 213 18.15 -9.22 -12.06
C GLN A 213 17.51 -8.63 -10.79
N TRP A 214 17.44 -9.43 -9.73
CA TRP A 214 17.23 -8.95 -8.37
C TRP A 214 18.56 -8.61 -7.71
N LYS A 215 18.71 -7.38 -7.20
CA LYS A 215 19.94 -6.88 -6.56
C LYS A 215 19.79 -6.70 -5.05
N GLY A 216 18.82 -7.41 -4.45
CA GLY A 216 18.41 -7.18 -3.06
C GLY A 216 17.52 -5.94 -2.90
N PRO A 217 17.16 -5.54 -1.67
CA PRO A 217 16.17 -4.49 -1.44
C PRO A 217 16.63 -3.06 -1.83
N PHE A 218 17.90 -2.87 -2.18
CA PHE A 218 18.49 -1.60 -2.60
C PHE A 218 19.21 -1.78 -3.94
N PRO A 219 18.56 -1.50 -5.09
CA PRO A 219 19.13 -1.76 -6.41
C PRO A 219 20.36 -0.91 -6.75
N ASP A 220 20.57 0.19 -6.02
CA ASP A 220 21.74 1.07 -6.10
C ASP A 220 22.88 0.65 -5.16
N GLY A 221 22.69 -0.42 -4.37
CA GLY A 221 23.63 -0.89 -3.37
C GLY A 221 23.71 -0.04 -2.09
N ARG A 222 22.92 1.05 -1.99
CA ARG A 222 22.98 1.98 -0.85
C ARG A 222 21.92 1.57 0.17
N ARG A 223 22.35 0.89 1.23
CA ARG A 223 21.47 0.62 2.37
C ARG A 223 21.03 1.94 3.01
N ARG A 224 19.76 2.01 3.37
CA ARG A 224 19.22 3.10 4.19
C ARG A 224 19.27 2.64 5.63
N GLU A 225 20.10 3.27 6.44
CA GLU A 225 20.07 3.05 7.88
C GLU A 225 18.79 3.65 8.45
N ILE A 226 18.07 2.84 9.23
CA ILE A 226 16.93 3.30 10.01
C ILE A 226 17.37 3.35 11.48
N HIS A 227 17.05 4.45 12.14
CA HIS A 227 17.21 4.56 13.59
C HIS A 227 15.89 4.07 14.18
N LEU A 228 15.95 2.90 14.84
CA LEU A 228 14.81 2.22 15.45
C LEU A 228 14.68 2.60 16.93
#